data_AF-A0A5B8SUR6-F1
#
_entry.id   AF-A0A5B8SUR6-F1
#
_cell.length_a   1.000
_cell.length_b   1.000
_cell.length_c   1.000
_cell.angle_alpha   90.00
_cell.angle_beta   90.00
_cell.angle_gamma   90.00
#
_symmetry.space_group_name_H-M   'P 1'
#
loop_
_entity.id
_entity.type
_entity.pdbx_description
1 polymer ?
#
loop_
_entity_poly.entity_id
_entity_poly.type
_entity_poly.pdbx_seq_one_letter_code
_entity_poly.pdbx_strand_id
1 'polypeptide(L)'
;MAIPRYSKRNVPRIHVAAELIVGGDVVLPEAAGRHVALVLRLKEGAPLILFDGLGREARARLVETARKRVTARIEEAFPGGVESPLAVHLGQAISKGDRMDYAIQKAVELGVAVVTPLYTEHGDVRLKGEREARKLAHWQAVAISACEQCGRATVPAIAAPRSLDAWLADRDEPLRLVLHPAPQGSLQPTLQDRLDTFEAPASAALLIGPEGGFDDTEVEAALASGFVTLSLGPRILRTETAPVVALTLLQHHFGDLQS
;
A
#
# COMPACT_ATOMS: atom_id res chain seq x y z
N MET A 1 28.21 18.69 23.88
CA MET A 1 27.34 17.69 24.56
C MET A 1 26.74 16.82 23.48
N ALA A 2 27.23 15.59 23.31
CA ALA A 2 26.85 14.74 22.19
C ALA A 2 25.42 14.19 22.42
N ILE A 3 24.49 14.55 21.54
CA ILE A 3 23.16 13.94 21.49
C ILE A 3 23.35 12.44 21.25
N PRO A 4 22.74 11.54 22.02
CA PRO A 4 22.89 10.11 21.80
C PRO A 4 22.45 9.80 20.36
N ARG A 5 23.35 9.24 19.55
CA ARG A 5 23.00 8.67 18.24
C ARG A 5 22.09 7.46 18.51
N TYR A 6 20.80 7.70 18.66
CA TYR A 6 19.81 6.63 18.58
C TYR A 6 20.00 5.96 17.21
N SER A 7 20.30 4.67 17.23
CA SER A 7 20.19 3.83 16.04
C SER A 7 18.79 4.05 15.46
N LYS A 8 18.70 4.49 14.19
CA LYS A 8 17.43 4.69 13.46
C LYS A 8 16.48 3.46 13.54
N ARG A 9 16.98 2.27 13.90
CA ARG A 9 16.20 1.02 13.92
C ARG A 9 15.23 0.85 15.10
N ASN A 10 15.33 1.64 16.17
CA ASN A 10 14.51 1.42 17.39
C ASN A 10 13.62 2.62 17.79
N VAL A 11 13.57 3.69 16.99
CA VAL A 11 12.70 4.84 17.28
C VAL A 11 11.34 4.61 16.61
N PRO A 12 10.22 4.62 17.35
CA PRO A 12 8.89 4.42 16.77
C PRO A 12 8.58 5.49 15.72
N ARG A 13 8.04 5.04 14.59
CA ARG A 13 7.53 5.89 13.51
C ARG A 13 6.02 5.99 13.66
N ILE A 14 5.48 7.21 13.63
CA ILE A 14 4.07 7.48 13.84
C ILE A 14 3.57 8.41 12.74
N HIS A 15 2.49 8.02 12.07
CA HIS A 15 1.85 8.87 11.06
C HIS A 15 1.05 10.00 11.72
N VAL A 16 1.19 11.22 11.22
CA VAL A 16 0.37 12.37 11.59
C VAL A 16 0.00 13.16 10.34
N ALA A 17 -1.29 13.26 10.01
CA ALA A 17 -1.76 14.06 8.88
C ALA A 17 -1.76 15.56 9.23
N ALA A 18 -0.58 16.13 9.44
CA ALA A 18 -0.36 17.51 9.84
C ALA A 18 0.97 18.03 9.28
N GLU A 19 1.06 19.35 9.10
CA GLU A 19 2.32 19.99 8.69
C GLU A 19 3.38 19.88 9.79
N LEU A 20 4.60 19.49 9.40
CA LEU A 20 5.70 19.25 10.32
C LEU A 20 6.58 20.51 10.50
N ILE A 21 6.10 21.45 11.32
CA ILE A 21 6.77 22.74 11.57
C ILE A 21 7.81 22.62 12.71
N VAL A 22 9.09 22.90 12.41
CA VAL A 22 10.19 22.86 13.39
C VAL A 22 9.93 23.83 14.55
N GLY A 23 10.08 23.36 15.79
CA GLY A 23 9.78 24.09 17.01
C GLY A 23 8.31 24.08 17.41
N GLY A 24 7.40 23.63 16.52
CA GLY A 24 5.98 23.48 16.79
C GLY A 24 5.63 22.21 17.58
N ASP A 25 4.40 22.18 18.10
CA ASP A 25 3.79 21.03 18.75
C ASP A 25 2.73 20.40 17.86
N VAL A 26 2.70 19.06 17.83
CA VAL A 26 1.69 18.27 17.12
C VAL A 26 0.99 17.36 18.12
N VAL A 27 -0.33 17.41 18.12
CA VAL A 27 -1.16 16.45 18.86
C VAL A 27 -1.29 15.19 18.02
N LEU A 28 -0.92 14.04 18.59
CA LEU A 28 -1.05 12.77 17.89
C LEU A 28 -2.54 12.40 17.73
N PRO A 29 -2.93 11.81 16.58
CA PRO A 29 -4.25 11.22 16.41
C PRO A 29 -4.57 10.25 17.55
N GLU A 30 -5.84 10.14 17.96
CA GLU A 30 -6.23 9.38 19.15
C GLU A 30 -5.71 7.94 19.15
N ALA A 31 -5.81 7.24 18.00
CA ALA A 31 -5.30 5.87 17.85
C ALA A 31 -3.78 5.79 18.03
N ALA A 32 -3.04 6.71 17.39
CA ALA A 32 -1.58 6.80 17.49
C ALA A 32 -1.13 7.17 18.92
N GLY A 33 -1.79 8.14 19.56
CA GLY A 33 -1.53 8.51 20.94
C GLY A 33 -1.75 7.36 21.92
N ARG A 34 -2.84 6.60 21.75
CA ARG A 34 -3.09 5.37 22.53
C ARG A 34 -2.02 4.31 22.30
N HIS A 35 -1.60 4.09 21.06
CA HIS A 35 -0.52 3.15 20.74
C HIS A 35 0.79 3.55 21.44
N VAL A 36 1.19 4.81 21.31
CA VAL A 36 2.38 5.38 21.95
C VAL A 36 2.35 5.26 23.48
N ALA A 37 1.23 5.63 24.11
CA ALA A 37 1.13 5.71 25.57
C ALA A 37 0.85 4.35 26.24
N LEU A 38 0.05 3.47 25.63
CA LEU A 38 -0.44 2.24 26.26
C LEU A 38 0.29 0.99 25.77
N VAL A 39 0.62 0.92 24.48
CA VAL A 39 1.28 -0.24 23.87
C VAL A 39 2.79 -0.09 23.99
N LEU A 40 3.34 1.02 23.48
CA LEU A 40 4.78 1.29 23.54
C LEU A 40 5.23 1.84 24.90
N ARG A 41 4.28 2.36 25.69
CA ARG A 41 4.50 2.88 27.07
C ARG A 41 5.60 3.95 27.13
N LEU A 42 5.67 4.77 26.08
CA LEU A 42 6.64 5.87 26.03
C LEU A 42 6.23 6.98 26.99
N LYS A 43 7.23 7.64 27.56
CA LYS A 43 7.06 8.75 28.50
C LYS A 43 7.44 10.08 27.85
N GLU A 44 7.06 11.18 28.50
CA GLU A 44 7.61 12.50 28.19
C GLU A 44 9.14 12.44 28.07
N GLY A 45 9.67 13.15 27.09
CA GLY A 45 11.07 13.12 26.72
C GLY A 45 11.46 12.00 25.75
N ALA A 46 10.60 11.01 25.48
CA ALA A 46 10.94 9.93 24.55
C ALA A 46 11.00 10.42 23.08
N PRO A 47 11.98 9.95 22.29
CA PRO A 47 12.10 10.29 20.89
C PRO A 47 11.10 9.50 20.03
N LEU A 48 10.64 10.13 18.95
CA LEU A 48 9.78 9.58 17.91
C LEU A 48 10.24 10.05 16.53
N ILE A 49 9.87 9.33 15.49
CA ILE A 49 9.82 9.85 14.12
C ILE A 49 8.36 10.08 13.76
N LEU A 50 8.02 11.30 13.35
CA LEU A 50 6.72 11.61 12.76
C LEU A 50 6.85 11.64 11.25
N PHE A 51 5.82 11.24 10.52
CA PHE A 51 5.75 11.44 9.07
C PHE A 51 4.35 11.88 8.66
N ASP A 52 4.28 12.71 7.63
CA ASP A 52 3.04 13.40 7.21
C ASP A 52 2.19 12.60 6.22
N GLY A 53 2.72 11.49 5.72
CA GLY A 53 2.09 10.68 4.68
C GLY A 53 2.26 11.24 3.27
N LEU A 54 2.96 12.36 3.12
CA LEU A 54 3.24 13.06 1.85
C LEU A 54 4.74 13.10 1.53
N GLY A 55 5.55 12.30 2.23
CA GLY A 55 6.98 12.17 1.98
C GLY A 55 7.87 13.02 2.89
N ARG A 56 7.34 13.67 3.92
CA ARG A 56 8.15 14.36 4.94
C ARG A 56 8.23 13.54 6.22
N GLU A 57 9.38 13.64 6.87
CA GLU A 57 9.60 13.08 8.19
C GLU A 57 10.10 14.17 9.15
N ALA A 58 9.93 13.92 10.44
CA ALA A 58 10.46 14.76 11.49
C ALA A 58 10.96 13.94 12.68
N ARG A 59 12.09 14.37 13.25
CA ARG A 59 12.48 13.97 14.61
C ARG A 59 11.63 14.78 15.58
N ALA A 60 10.98 14.08 16.48
CA ALA A 60 10.14 14.70 17.49
C ALA A 60 10.40 14.09 18.87
N ARG A 61 9.96 14.81 19.90
CA ARG A 61 10.02 14.37 21.29
C ARG A 61 8.66 14.49 21.94
N LEU A 62 8.23 13.46 22.67
CA LEU A 62 7.02 13.55 23.48
C LEU A 62 7.17 14.65 24.54
N VAL A 63 6.22 15.58 24.58
CA VAL A 63 6.18 16.68 25.57
C VAL A 63 4.98 16.58 26.51
N GLU A 64 3.97 15.78 26.16
CA GLU A 64 2.83 15.48 27.02
C GLU A 64 2.35 14.06 26.73
N THR A 65 2.22 13.23 27.77
CA THR A 65 1.66 11.87 27.65
C THR A 65 0.46 11.66 28.57
N ALA A 66 -0.48 12.60 28.57
CA ALA A 66 -1.70 12.51 29.37
C ALA A 66 -2.69 11.51 28.76
N ARG A 67 -3.53 10.88 29.60
CA ARG A 67 -4.52 9.86 29.17
C ARG A 67 -5.44 10.27 28.02
N LYS A 68 -5.65 11.58 27.81
CA LYS A 68 -6.55 12.12 26.77
C LYS A 68 -5.82 12.79 25.60
N ARG A 69 -4.53 13.11 25.75
CA ARG A 69 -3.79 13.91 24.77
C ARG A 69 -2.32 13.54 24.83
N VAL A 70 -1.78 13.14 23.69
CA VAL A 70 -0.36 12.88 23.51
C VAL A 70 0.18 13.91 22.52
N THR A 71 1.17 14.69 22.95
CA THR A 71 1.71 15.81 22.18
C THR A 71 3.20 15.60 21.97
N ALA A 72 3.69 15.89 20.76
CA ALA A 72 5.10 15.82 20.40
C ALA A 72 5.60 17.16 19.85
N ARG A 73 6.79 17.57 20.29
CA ARG A 73 7.52 18.74 19.79
C ARG A 73 8.38 18.34 18.61
N ILE A 74 8.30 19.06 17.51
CA ILE A 74 9.13 18.84 16.32
C ILE A 74 10.50 19.49 16.54
N GLU A 75 11.56 18.68 16.52
CA GLU A 75 12.94 19.13 16.71
C GLU A 75 13.63 19.40 15.35
N GLU A 76 13.33 18.59 14.34
CA GLU A 76 13.95 18.68 13.01
C GLU A 76 13.03 18.04 11.97
N ALA A 77 12.93 18.62 10.77
CA ALA A 77 12.16 18.08 9.65
C ALA A 77 13.06 17.84 8.44
N PHE A 78 12.83 16.74 7.73
CA PHE A 78 13.65 16.29 6.60
C PHE A 78 12.79 15.51 5.58
N PRO A 79 13.23 15.38 4.32
CA PRO A 79 12.56 14.49 3.37
C PRO A 79 12.66 13.02 3.84
N GLY A 80 11.59 12.26 3.62
CA GLY A 80 11.57 10.81 3.83
C GLY A 80 12.42 10.05 2.79
N GLY A 81 12.31 8.73 2.82
CA GLY A 81 12.90 7.87 1.80
C GLY A 81 12.35 8.16 0.41
N VAL A 82 13.16 7.88 -0.62
CA VAL A 82 12.69 7.92 -2.02
C VAL A 82 11.78 6.71 -2.23
N GLU A 83 10.58 6.94 -2.75
CA GLU A 83 9.65 5.87 -3.13
C GLU A 83 10.11 5.22 -4.45
N SER A 84 9.62 4.01 -4.72
CA SER A 84 9.95 3.29 -5.96
C SER A 84 9.68 4.14 -7.21
N PRO A 85 10.57 4.10 -8.22
CA PRO A 85 10.34 4.79 -9.50
C PRO A 85 9.18 4.19 -10.30
N LEU A 86 8.73 2.98 -9.98
CA LEU A 86 7.55 2.35 -10.57
C LEU A 86 6.32 2.61 -9.68
N ALA A 87 5.42 3.48 -10.14
CA ALA A 87 4.15 3.71 -9.47
C ALA A 87 3.11 2.64 -9.85
N VAL A 88 2.87 1.66 -8.97
CA VAL A 88 1.86 0.62 -9.22
C VAL A 88 0.49 1.00 -8.63
N HIS A 89 -0.55 1.01 -9.47
CA HIS A 89 -1.96 1.05 -9.06
C HIS A 89 -2.52 -0.39 -9.01
N LEU A 90 -2.75 -0.90 -7.81
CA LEU A 90 -3.33 -2.22 -7.60
C LEU A 90 -4.87 -2.16 -7.60
N GLY A 91 -5.50 -2.76 -8.60
CA GLY A 91 -6.92 -3.13 -8.59
C GLY A 91 -7.09 -4.49 -7.94
N GLN A 92 -7.60 -4.52 -6.71
CA GLN A 92 -7.70 -5.74 -5.90
C GLN A 92 -9.17 -6.13 -5.68
N ALA A 93 -9.60 -7.27 -6.22
CA ALA A 93 -10.92 -7.82 -5.91
C ALA A 93 -11.09 -8.00 -4.38
N ILE A 94 -12.24 -7.58 -3.86
CA ILE A 94 -12.48 -7.60 -2.40
C ILE A 94 -12.65 -9.04 -1.90
N SER A 95 -11.74 -9.46 -1.02
CA SER A 95 -11.80 -10.75 -0.32
C SER A 95 -12.46 -10.66 1.06
N LYS A 96 -12.99 -11.79 1.53
CA LYS A 96 -13.55 -11.92 2.89
C LYS A 96 -12.45 -12.03 3.96
N GLY A 97 -12.80 -11.63 5.18
CA GLY A 97 -11.93 -11.76 6.36
C GLY A 97 -10.67 -10.90 6.27
N ASP A 98 -9.58 -11.43 6.80
CA ASP A 98 -8.30 -10.71 6.96
C ASP A 98 -7.41 -10.79 5.70
N ARG A 99 -7.87 -11.47 4.65
CA ARG A 99 -7.12 -11.63 3.38
C ARG A 99 -6.84 -10.29 2.70
N MET A 100 -7.85 -9.40 2.71
CA MET A 100 -7.69 -8.05 2.16
C MET A 100 -6.70 -7.22 2.98
N ASP A 101 -6.74 -7.35 4.30
CA ASP A 101 -5.81 -6.64 5.19
C ASP A 101 -4.36 -7.11 4.94
N TYR A 102 -4.15 -8.42 4.77
CA TYR A 102 -2.86 -8.98 4.40
C TYR A 102 -2.38 -8.47 3.03
N ALA A 103 -3.24 -8.51 2.01
CA ALA A 103 -2.91 -8.03 0.67
C ALA A 103 -2.50 -6.55 0.68
N ILE A 104 -3.25 -5.69 1.39
CA ILE A 104 -2.94 -4.27 1.52
C ILE A 104 -1.63 -4.05 2.28
N GLN A 105 -1.46 -4.69 3.44
CA GLN A 105 -0.24 -4.58 4.23
C GLN A 105 0.99 -4.93 3.39
N LYS A 106 0.95 -6.05 2.67
CA LYS A 106 2.08 -6.50 1.85
C LYS A 106 2.27 -5.70 0.58
N ALA A 107 1.20 -5.21 -0.04
CA ALA A 107 1.32 -4.30 -1.16
C ALA A 107 1.99 -2.97 -0.74
N VAL A 108 1.67 -2.46 0.45
CA VAL A 108 2.30 -1.24 1.01
C VAL A 108 3.79 -1.48 1.28
N GLU A 109 4.15 -2.61 1.89
CA GLU A 109 5.54 -3.01 2.12
C GLU A 109 6.33 -3.12 0.81
N LEU A 110 5.68 -3.56 -0.28
CA LEU A 110 6.26 -3.68 -1.62
C LEU A 110 6.10 -2.40 -2.47
N GLY A 111 5.87 -1.25 -1.84
CA GLY A 111 5.92 0.04 -2.53
C GLY A 111 4.74 0.33 -3.46
N VAL A 112 3.56 -0.28 -3.28
CA VAL A 112 2.37 0.08 -4.06
C VAL A 112 2.06 1.58 -3.89
N ALA A 113 1.64 2.24 -4.98
CA ALA A 113 1.30 3.67 -4.96
C ALA A 113 -0.16 3.91 -4.58
N VAL A 114 -1.08 3.10 -5.13
CA VAL A 114 -2.52 3.20 -4.88
C VAL A 114 -3.14 1.81 -4.87
N VAL A 115 -4.12 1.58 -4.00
CA VAL A 115 -4.97 0.37 -4.03
C VAL A 115 -6.41 0.78 -4.25
N THR A 116 -7.08 0.19 -5.25
CA THR A 116 -8.53 0.28 -5.41
C THR A 116 -9.16 -1.08 -5.16
N PRO A 117 -10.00 -1.21 -4.12
CA PRO A 117 -10.84 -2.39 -3.93
C PRO A 117 -11.87 -2.52 -5.06
N LEU A 118 -12.04 -3.71 -5.62
CA LEU A 118 -12.93 -3.95 -6.75
C LEU A 118 -14.07 -4.91 -6.41
N TYR A 119 -15.26 -4.54 -6.88
CA TYR A 119 -16.40 -5.44 -7.01
C TYR A 119 -16.31 -6.14 -8.36
N THR A 120 -16.17 -7.46 -8.33
CA THR A 120 -16.09 -8.35 -9.50
C THR A 120 -17.25 -9.35 -9.45
N GLU A 121 -17.54 -10.02 -10.56
CA GLU A 121 -18.68 -10.92 -10.70
C GLU A 121 -18.60 -12.07 -9.68
N HIS A 122 -17.48 -12.79 -9.65
CA HIS A 122 -17.23 -13.88 -8.68
C HIS A 122 -16.80 -13.38 -7.28
N GLY A 123 -16.93 -12.08 -7.01
CA GLY A 123 -16.62 -11.49 -5.71
C GLY A 123 -17.81 -11.57 -4.75
N ASP A 124 -17.70 -12.33 -3.67
CA ASP A 124 -18.80 -12.53 -2.71
C ASP A 124 -19.14 -11.31 -1.83
N VAL A 125 -18.30 -10.28 -1.84
CA VAL A 125 -18.44 -9.13 -0.92
C VAL A 125 -19.05 -7.95 -1.67
N ARG A 126 -20.14 -7.42 -1.12
CA ARG A 126 -20.73 -6.14 -1.51
C ARG A 126 -20.89 -5.28 -0.25
N LEU A 127 -20.15 -4.17 -0.17
CA LEU A 127 -20.26 -3.22 0.93
C LEU A 127 -21.22 -2.11 0.48
N LYS A 128 -21.97 -1.54 1.42
CA LYS A 128 -22.89 -0.43 1.17
C LYS A 128 -22.93 0.51 2.36
N GLY A 129 -23.13 1.80 2.11
CA GLY A 129 -23.33 2.82 3.14
C GLY A 129 -22.21 2.83 4.19
N GLU A 130 -22.59 2.91 5.47
CA GLU A 130 -21.63 2.99 6.58
C GLU A 130 -20.64 1.82 6.63
N ARG A 131 -21.03 0.62 6.18
CA ARG A 131 -20.14 -0.55 6.18
C ARG A 131 -18.97 -0.36 5.23
N GLU A 132 -19.21 0.26 4.07
CA GLU A 132 -18.17 0.58 3.10
C GLU A 132 -17.20 1.62 3.68
N ALA A 133 -17.72 2.72 4.24
CA ALA A 133 -16.91 3.76 4.86
C ALA A 133 -16.04 3.22 6.00
N ARG A 134 -16.60 2.37 6.87
CA ARG A 134 -15.85 1.73 7.97
C ARG A 134 -14.75 0.81 7.46
N LYS A 135 -15.01 0.03 6.40
CA LYS A 135 -14.00 -0.87 5.80
C LYS A 135 -12.90 -0.09 5.10
N LEU A 136 -13.24 0.99 4.38
CA LEU A 136 -12.28 1.88 3.75
C LEU A 136 -11.36 2.53 4.79
N ALA A 137 -11.92 3.07 5.88
CA ALA A 137 -11.15 3.65 6.98
C ALA A 137 -10.23 2.62 7.65
N HIS A 138 -10.72 1.39 7.84
CA HIS A 138 -9.93 0.28 8.37
C HIS A 138 -8.75 -0.07 7.46
N TRP A 139 -8.98 -0.22 6.16
CA TRP A 139 -7.93 -0.51 5.18
C TRP A 139 -6.90 0.61 5.07
N GLN A 140 -7.33 1.86 5.14
CA GLN A 140 -6.40 2.99 5.20
C GLN A 140 -5.55 2.94 6.48
N ALA A 141 -6.12 2.53 7.63
CA ALA A 141 -5.36 2.33 8.86
C ALA A 141 -4.34 1.18 8.75
N VAL A 142 -4.68 0.10 8.04
CA VAL A 142 -3.74 -0.99 7.73
C VAL A 142 -2.57 -0.47 6.88
N ALA A 143 -2.85 0.34 5.85
CA ALA A 143 -1.80 0.96 5.03
C ALA A 143 -0.90 1.90 5.83
N ILE A 144 -1.48 2.73 6.71
CA ILE A 144 -0.73 3.62 7.62
C ILE A 144 0.19 2.79 8.52
N SER A 145 -0.32 1.74 9.16
CA SER A 145 0.46 0.88 10.05
C SER A 145 1.59 0.15 9.30
N ALA A 146 1.35 -0.25 8.06
CA ALA A 146 2.39 -0.81 7.21
C ALA A 146 3.49 0.22 6.90
N CYS A 147 3.16 1.47 6.58
CA CYS A 147 4.15 2.55 6.40
C CYS A 147 4.97 2.84 7.68
N GLU A 148 4.30 2.86 8.84
CA GLU A 148 4.97 2.99 10.14
C GLU A 148 6.03 1.90 10.34
N GLN A 149 5.74 0.66 9.90
CA GLN A 149 6.64 -0.48 10.06
C GLN A 149 7.74 -0.54 8.99
N CYS A 150 7.40 -0.36 7.71
CA CYS A 150 8.32 -0.56 6.58
C CYS A 150 9.20 0.66 6.29
N GLY A 151 8.91 1.82 6.87
CA GLY A 151 9.75 3.01 6.72
C GLY A 151 9.32 3.96 5.61
N ARG A 152 8.20 3.71 4.91
CA ARG A 152 7.65 4.66 3.93
C ARG A 152 7.16 5.92 4.61
N ALA A 153 7.44 7.07 3.99
CA ALA A 153 6.95 8.37 4.46
C ALA A 153 5.74 8.84 3.65
N THR A 154 5.47 8.21 2.50
CA THR A 154 4.26 8.41 1.71
C THR A 154 3.27 7.29 2.02
N VAL A 155 2.05 7.64 2.40
CA VAL A 155 1.00 6.65 2.65
C VAL A 155 0.22 6.44 1.37
N PRO A 156 0.15 5.22 0.80
CA PRO A 156 -0.64 4.98 -0.39
C PRO A 156 -2.12 5.16 -0.09
N ALA A 157 -2.83 5.74 -1.06
CA ALA A 157 -4.27 5.90 -0.96
C ALA A 157 -4.96 4.55 -1.13
N ILE A 158 -5.89 4.23 -0.23
CA ILE A 158 -6.90 3.21 -0.48
C ILE A 158 -8.12 3.93 -1.06
N ALA A 159 -8.33 3.79 -2.36
CA ALA A 159 -9.44 4.44 -3.05
C ALA A 159 -10.79 3.82 -2.66
N ALA A 160 -11.88 4.56 -2.89
CA ALA A 160 -13.23 4.03 -2.71
C ALA A 160 -13.44 2.76 -3.57
N PRO A 161 -14.17 1.75 -3.08
CA PRO A 161 -14.49 0.57 -3.87
C PRO A 161 -15.21 0.92 -5.19
N ARG A 162 -14.84 0.27 -6.29
CA ARG A 162 -15.43 0.49 -7.62
C ARG A 162 -15.87 -0.82 -8.27
N SER A 163 -16.78 -0.75 -9.23
CA SER A 163 -16.99 -1.87 -10.17
C SER A 163 -15.75 -2.02 -11.06
N LEU A 164 -15.51 -3.25 -11.55
CA LEU A 164 -14.41 -3.53 -12.46
C LEU A 164 -14.43 -2.62 -13.71
N ASP A 165 -15.57 -2.55 -14.41
CA ASP A 165 -15.71 -1.75 -15.63
C ASP A 165 -15.36 -0.27 -15.43
N ALA A 166 -15.81 0.30 -14.31
CA ALA A 166 -15.55 1.70 -14.02
C ALA A 166 -14.06 1.93 -13.72
N TRP A 167 -13.41 0.97 -13.05
CA TRP A 167 -11.97 1.06 -12.80
C TRP A 167 -11.17 0.91 -14.10
N LEU A 168 -11.52 -0.05 -14.96
CA LEU A 168 -10.87 -0.28 -16.26
C LEU A 168 -10.95 0.94 -17.19
N ALA A 169 -12.11 1.61 -17.23
CA ALA A 169 -12.34 2.77 -18.09
C ALA A 169 -11.41 3.97 -17.80
N ASP A 170 -10.88 4.06 -16.58
CA ASP A 170 -10.03 5.18 -16.13
C ASP A 170 -8.54 4.80 -16.07
N ARG A 171 -8.09 3.78 -16.82
CA ARG A 171 -6.69 3.31 -16.83
C ARG A 171 -5.97 3.73 -18.10
N ASP A 172 -4.85 4.42 -17.93
CA ASP A 172 -3.97 4.89 -19.01
C ASP A 172 -2.49 4.59 -18.75
N GLU A 173 -2.20 3.77 -17.74
CA GLU A 173 -0.84 3.39 -17.39
C GLU A 173 -0.13 2.69 -18.56
N PRO A 174 1.17 2.96 -18.82
CA PRO A 174 1.92 2.32 -19.92
C PRO A 174 1.94 0.80 -19.84
N LEU A 175 1.98 0.26 -18.61
CA LEU A 175 1.91 -1.17 -18.33
C LEU A 175 0.61 -1.50 -17.63
N ARG A 176 -0.26 -2.31 -18.25
CA ARG A 176 -1.53 -2.75 -17.65
C ARG A 176 -1.57 -4.27 -17.66
N LEU A 177 -1.64 -4.88 -16.47
CA LEU A 177 -1.51 -6.32 -16.28
C LEU A 177 -2.73 -6.88 -15.56
N VAL A 178 -3.32 -7.94 -16.12
CA VAL A 178 -4.37 -8.72 -15.47
C VAL A 178 -3.84 -10.10 -15.11
N LEU A 179 -3.89 -10.44 -13.83
CA LEU A 179 -3.48 -11.76 -13.39
C LEU A 179 -4.56 -12.78 -13.71
N HIS A 180 -4.28 -13.63 -14.68
CA HIS A 180 -5.19 -14.68 -15.14
C HIS A 180 -4.39 -15.93 -15.53
N PRO A 181 -4.80 -17.14 -15.08
CA PRO A 181 -4.10 -18.37 -15.43
C PRO A 181 -3.98 -18.55 -16.95
N ALA A 182 -2.81 -19.03 -17.40
CA ALA A 182 -2.67 -19.42 -18.81
C ALA A 182 -3.52 -20.67 -19.10
N PRO A 183 -4.17 -20.78 -20.28
CA PRO A 183 -4.82 -22.01 -20.70
C PRO A 183 -3.83 -23.18 -20.70
N GLN A 184 -4.27 -24.36 -20.24
CA GLN A 184 -3.43 -25.55 -20.19
C GLN A 184 -2.87 -25.88 -21.59
N GLY A 185 -1.56 -26.12 -21.68
CA GLY A 185 -0.89 -26.47 -22.94
C GLY A 185 -0.55 -25.30 -23.86
N SER A 186 -0.83 -24.05 -23.45
CA SER A 186 -0.44 -22.87 -24.21
C SER A 186 1.03 -22.53 -23.98
N LEU A 187 1.79 -22.34 -25.07
CA LEU A 187 3.11 -21.69 -25.04
C LEU A 187 2.89 -20.18 -24.90
N GLN A 188 2.66 -19.72 -23.68
CA GLN A 188 2.63 -18.30 -23.40
C GLN A 188 4.05 -17.76 -23.20
N PRO A 189 4.34 -16.53 -23.67
CA PRO A 189 5.57 -15.84 -23.31
C PRO A 189 5.71 -15.87 -21.78
N THR A 190 6.93 -16.12 -21.30
CA THR A 190 7.21 -16.04 -19.88
C THR A 190 6.92 -14.62 -19.38
N LEU A 191 6.73 -14.46 -18.07
CA LEU A 191 6.65 -13.13 -17.47
C LEU A 191 7.84 -12.27 -17.92
N GLN A 192 9.05 -12.83 -17.91
CA GLN A 192 10.26 -12.13 -18.34
C GLN A 192 10.16 -11.65 -19.79
N ASP A 193 9.76 -12.54 -20.71
CA ASP A 193 9.59 -12.18 -22.12
C ASP A 193 8.59 -11.04 -22.32
N ARG A 194 7.56 -10.94 -21.46
CA ARG A 194 6.59 -9.84 -21.50
C ARG A 194 7.12 -8.57 -20.85
N LEU A 195 7.85 -8.66 -19.75
CA LEU A 195 8.39 -7.46 -19.10
C LEU A 195 9.49 -6.83 -19.94
N ASP A 196 10.33 -7.62 -20.60
CA ASP A 196 11.44 -7.14 -21.44
C ASP A 196 10.96 -6.34 -22.67
N THR A 197 9.66 -6.39 -23.01
CA THR A 197 9.11 -5.55 -24.10
C THR A 197 8.85 -4.11 -23.68
N PHE A 198 8.93 -3.78 -22.39
CA PHE A 198 8.68 -2.44 -21.87
C PHE A 198 9.97 -1.75 -21.45
N GLU A 199 10.22 -0.55 -21.97
CA GLU A 199 11.30 0.31 -21.48
C GLU A 199 10.85 0.99 -20.19
N ALA A 200 11.24 0.41 -19.03
CA ALA A 200 11.14 0.99 -17.68
C ALA A 200 9.93 1.92 -17.46
N PRO A 201 8.70 1.37 -17.44
CA PRO A 201 7.49 2.19 -17.33
C PRO A 201 7.47 2.94 -15.99
N ALA A 202 7.10 4.22 -16.03
CA ALA A 202 6.96 5.04 -14.81
C ALA A 202 5.75 4.62 -13.95
N SER A 203 4.76 3.94 -14.54
CA SER A 203 3.57 3.47 -13.84
C SER A 203 3.02 2.16 -14.41
N ALA A 204 2.31 1.42 -13.56
CA ALA A 204 1.62 0.20 -13.96
C ALA A 204 0.27 0.04 -13.27
N ALA A 205 -0.74 -0.46 -13.99
CA ALA A 205 -1.95 -1.00 -13.39
C ALA A 205 -1.83 -2.51 -13.23
N LEU A 206 -2.12 -3.02 -12.04
CA LEU A 206 -2.12 -4.45 -11.75
C LEU A 206 -3.51 -4.86 -11.26
N LEU A 207 -4.16 -5.74 -12.02
CA LEU A 207 -5.50 -6.24 -11.72
C LEU A 207 -5.44 -7.67 -11.18
N ILE A 208 -5.94 -7.87 -9.95
CA ILE A 208 -5.98 -9.15 -9.24
C ILE A 208 -7.44 -9.53 -8.94
N GLY A 209 -7.83 -10.72 -9.40
CA GLY A 209 -9.19 -11.25 -9.25
C GLY A 209 -9.47 -11.92 -7.91
N PRO A 210 -10.74 -12.29 -7.65
CA PRO A 210 -11.15 -12.99 -6.44
C PRO A 210 -10.68 -14.45 -6.48
N GLU A 211 -10.99 -15.21 -5.43
CA GLU A 211 -10.60 -16.62 -5.31
C GLU A 211 -11.20 -17.50 -6.43
N GLY A 212 -12.39 -17.14 -6.92
CA GLY A 212 -13.04 -17.78 -8.07
C GLY A 212 -12.47 -17.37 -9.43
N GLY A 213 -11.46 -16.50 -9.46
CA GLY A 213 -10.96 -15.90 -10.70
C GLY A 213 -11.93 -14.90 -11.31
N PHE A 214 -11.52 -14.29 -12.42
CA PHE A 214 -12.38 -13.48 -13.26
C PHE A 214 -13.26 -14.36 -14.15
N ASP A 215 -14.46 -13.88 -14.46
CA ASP A 215 -15.24 -14.42 -15.56
C ASP A 215 -14.56 -14.14 -16.92
N ASP A 216 -14.85 -14.93 -17.95
CA ASP A 216 -14.28 -14.74 -19.28
C ASP A 216 -14.60 -13.33 -19.83
N THR A 217 -15.80 -12.82 -19.57
CA THR A 217 -16.21 -11.48 -19.98
C THR A 217 -15.44 -10.36 -19.27
N GLU A 218 -15.07 -10.56 -17.99
CA GLU A 218 -14.25 -9.63 -17.22
C GLU A 218 -12.81 -9.58 -17.76
N VAL A 219 -12.27 -10.74 -18.17
CA VAL A 219 -10.94 -10.81 -18.81
C VAL A 219 -10.97 -10.13 -20.17
N GLU A 220 -11.98 -10.40 -20.99
CA GLU A 220 -12.16 -9.75 -22.30
C GLU A 220 -12.26 -8.23 -22.17
N ALA A 221 -13.00 -7.72 -21.18
CA ALA A 221 -13.11 -6.30 -20.90
C ALA A 221 -11.76 -5.67 -20.50
N ALA A 222 -10.97 -6.37 -19.68
CA ALA A 222 -9.63 -5.92 -19.32
C ALA A 222 -8.71 -5.85 -20.56
N LEU A 223 -8.72 -6.89 -21.40
CA LEU A 223 -7.95 -6.93 -22.64
C LEU A 223 -8.36 -5.82 -23.62
N ALA A 224 -9.66 -5.58 -23.77
CA ALA A 224 -10.19 -4.49 -24.58
C ALA A 224 -9.76 -3.11 -24.05
N SER A 225 -9.50 -3.00 -22.75
CA SER A 225 -8.96 -1.80 -22.09
C SER A 225 -7.43 -1.73 -22.14
N GLY A 226 -6.78 -2.59 -22.93
CA GLY A 226 -5.34 -2.59 -23.15
C GLY A 226 -4.52 -3.24 -22.03
N PHE A 227 -5.16 -4.03 -21.17
CA PHE A 227 -4.44 -4.93 -20.27
C PHE A 227 -3.84 -6.10 -21.06
N VAL A 228 -2.74 -6.64 -20.57
CA VAL A 228 -2.19 -7.90 -21.05
C VAL A 228 -2.24 -8.94 -19.94
N THR A 229 -2.48 -10.19 -20.30
CA THR A 229 -2.53 -11.27 -19.31
C THR A 229 -1.16 -11.56 -18.73
N LEU A 230 -1.15 -11.80 -17.42
CA LEU A 230 -0.01 -12.28 -16.67
C LEU A 230 -0.37 -13.59 -15.97
N SER A 231 0.52 -14.58 -16.08
CA SER A 231 0.47 -15.82 -15.32
C SER A 231 1.70 -15.94 -14.42
N LEU A 232 1.51 -16.36 -13.16
CA LEU A 232 2.57 -16.50 -12.16
C LEU A 232 2.93 -17.97 -11.91
N GLY A 233 3.39 -18.62 -12.99
CA GLY A 233 3.74 -20.03 -12.98
C GLY A 233 2.52 -20.97 -13.02
N PRO A 234 2.74 -22.28 -12.87
CA PRO A 234 1.70 -23.29 -13.12
C PRO A 234 0.76 -23.52 -11.93
N ARG A 235 0.96 -22.85 -10.79
CA ARG A 235 0.19 -23.06 -9.56
C ARG A 235 -0.78 -21.91 -9.37
N ILE A 236 -2.00 -22.24 -8.98
CA ILE A 236 -3.00 -21.24 -8.59
C ILE A 236 -2.56 -20.62 -7.26
N LEU A 237 -2.26 -19.32 -7.29
CA LEU A 237 -1.97 -18.55 -6.09
C LEU A 237 -3.28 -18.09 -5.44
N ARG A 238 -3.29 -17.98 -4.11
CA ARG A 238 -4.42 -17.37 -3.41
C ARG A 238 -4.49 -15.88 -3.72
N THR A 239 -5.69 -15.31 -3.64
CA THR A 239 -5.94 -13.88 -3.93
C THR A 239 -5.07 -12.94 -3.10
N GLU A 240 -4.75 -13.27 -1.85
CA GLU A 240 -3.85 -12.48 -1.01
C GLU A 240 -2.35 -12.71 -1.30
N THR A 241 -1.98 -13.83 -1.92
CA THR A 241 -0.58 -14.16 -2.29
C THR A 241 -0.21 -13.60 -3.65
N ALA A 242 -1.14 -13.62 -4.59
CA ALA A 242 -1.01 -13.07 -5.94
C ALA A 242 -0.41 -11.65 -6.00
N PRO A 243 -0.93 -10.63 -5.27
CA PRO A 243 -0.41 -9.28 -5.32
C PRO A 243 1.02 -9.20 -4.78
N VAL A 244 1.35 -9.99 -3.75
CA VAL A 244 2.70 -10.03 -3.18
C VAL A 244 3.73 -10.49 -4.21
N VAL A 245 3.45 -11.60 -4.90
CA VAL A 245 4.33 -12.14 -5.92
C VAL A 245 4.43 -11.19 -7.13
N ALA A 246 3.29 -10.71 -7.63
CA ALA A 246 3.26 -9.80 -8.78
C ALA A 246 4.03 -8.49 -8.51
N LEU A 247 3.77 -7.83 -7.37
CA LEU A 247 4.46 -6.60 -6.99
C LEU A 247 5.95 -6.84 -6.78
N THR A 248 6.34 -7.95 -6.15
CA THR A 248 7.77 -8.28 -5.97
C THR A 248 8.48 -8.37 -7.32
N LEU A 249 7.87 -9.03 -8.31
CA LEU A 249 8.45 -9.20 -9.64
C LEU A 249 8.51 -7.88 -10.41
N LEU A 250 7.46 -7.07 -10.35
CA LEU A 250 7.44 -5.74 -10.98
C LEU A 250 8.47 -4.81 -10.35
N GLN A 251 8.55 -4.75 -9.03
CA GLN A 251 9.53 -3.90 -8.33
C GLN A 251 10.96 -4.40 -8.51
N HIS A 252 11.18 -5.72 -8.62
CA HIS A 252 12.49 -6.27 -8.94
C HIS A 252 12.90 -5.95 -10.37
N HIS A 253 11.97 -5.87 -11.32
CA HIS A 253 12.33 -5.67 -12.72
C HIS A 253 12.36 -4.19 -13.14
N PHE A 254 11.47 -3.34 -12.62
CA PHE A 254 11.40 -1.91 -12.98
C PHE A 254 11.50 -0.95 -11.80
N GLY A 255 11.42 -1.46 -10.57
CA GLY A 255 11.39 -0.65 -9.35
C GLY A 255 12.72 -0.65 -8.62
N ASP A 256 12.64 -0.65 -7.30
CA ASP A 256 13.75 -0.47 -6.37
C ASP A 256 14.19 -1.76 -5.64
N LEU A 257 13.65 -2.94 -6.00
CA LEU A 257 14.06 -4.24 -5.43
C LEU A 257 15.23 -4.91 -6.17
N GLN A 258 16.06 -4.13 -6.86
CA GLN A 258 17.23 -4.60 -7.62
C GLN A 258 18.54 -4.57 -6.82
N SER A 259 18.55 -3.86 -5.68
CA SER A 259 19.75 -3.55 -4.89
C SER A 259 20.02 -4.54 -3.77
#